data_AF-A0A540N1A8-F1
#
_entry.id   AF-A0A540N1A8-F1
#
_cell.length_a   1.000
_cell.length_b   1.000
_cell.length_c   1.000
_cell.angle_alpha   90.00
_cell.angle_beta   90.00
_cell.angle_gamma   90.00
#
_symmetry.space_group_name_H-M   'P 1'
#
loop_
_entity.id
_entity.type
_entity.pdbx_description
1 polymer ?
#
loop_
_entity_poly.entity_id
_entity_poly.type
_entity_poly.pdbx_seq_one_letter_code
_entity_poly.pdbx_strand_id
1 'polypeptide(L)'
;MLQKSIQQHNSLYSPQPQRQLQSRLLPPKTVRDSRSFSTNPNRNQDLLSPNRGNLTASRAPSAETEADHDSDANQLVKDDSSLETIVRKFQDSMSVGKKHTFWETQPVGQFKDLGDVSLPEGPIEPPTPLSEVKQEPYNLPTQYEWTTCDLDSEDTCTEVYNLLKNNYVEDDENMFRFNYSKEFLRWALHPPGYYKSWHIGVRAKTNKKLVAFITGVPARIRVRDAIVKMAEINFLCVHKKLRSKRLAPVMIKEVTRRVHLENIWQAAYTAGVVLPTPITTCQYWHRSLNPKKLIDVGFSRLGARMTMSRTIKLYKLPDSPATPGFRKMELRDVPAVTRLLRNYLSQFVVAPDFDENDVEHWLLPEENVVDSYLVESPENHDITDFCSFYTLPSSILGNQTYSILKAAYSYYNVSTKTPLLQLMNDALIVAKQKDFDVFNALDVMQNESFLKELKFGPGDGQLHYYLYNYRMRNVLKPSELGLVLL
;
A
#
# COMPACT_ATOMS: atom_id res chain seq x y z
N MET A 1 19.56 -1.01 -24.44
CA MET A 1 19.07 -1.93 -23.39
C MET A 1 18.27 -1.16 -22.34
N LEU A 2 17.13 -0.52 -22.69
CA LEU A 2 16.44 0.43 -21.79
C LEU A 2 15.14 -0.09 -21.16
N GLN A 3 14.80 -1.38 -21.32
CA GLN A 3 13.61 -1.98 -20.69
C GLN A 3 13.83 -2.51 -19.27
N LYS A 4 15.08 -2.58 -18.77
CA LYS A 4 15.36 -3.26 -17.50
C LYS A 4 14.68 -2.59 -16.29
N SER A 5 14.60 -1.26 -16.25
CA SER A 5 14.26 -0.52 -15.02
C SER A 5 12.77 -0.34 -14.72
N ILE A 6 11.86 -1.06 -15.40
CA ILE A 6 10.42 -1.08 -15.06
C ILE A 6 9.93 -2.49 -14.68
N GLN A 7 10.64 -3.56 -15.07
CA GLN A 7 10.21 -4.94 -14.78
C GLN A 7 11.30 -6.03 -14.96
N GLN A 8 12.59 -5.71 -14.78
CA GLN A 8 13.69 -6.70 -14.85
C GLN A 8 14.72 -6.56 -13.72
N HIS A 9 14.40 -7.13 -12.55
CA HIS A 9 15.41 -7.82 -11.71
C HIS A 9 15.31 -9.34 -11.76
N ASN A 10 14.23 -9.88 -12.34
CA ASN A 10 14.18 -11.27 -12.80
C ASN A 10 15.31 -11.59 -13.80
N SER A 11 16.13 -12.60 -13.45
CA SER A 11 17.29 -13.14 -14.18
C SER A 11 18.55 -12.27 -14.26
N LEU A 12 19.44 -12.44 -13.27
CA LEU A 12 20.90 -12.26 -13.46
C LEU A 12 21.81 -13.12 -12.55
N TYR A 13 21.38 -14.32 -12.15
CA TYR A 13 22.27 -15.37 -11.66
C TYR A 13 21.86 -16.75 -12.20
N SER A 14 22.81 -17.43 -12.85
CA SER A 14 22.73 -18.86 -13.15
C SER A 14 24.15 -19.42 -12.97
N PRO A 15 24.36 -20.42 -12.10
CA PRO A 15 25.70 -20.92 -11.81
C PRO A 15 26.23 -21.76 -12.98
N GLN A 16 27.51 -21.58 -13.34
CA GLN A 16 28.22 -22.54 -14.18
C GLN A 16 28.61 -23.79 -13.35
N PRO A 17 28.73 -24.97 -14.00
CA PRO A 17 28.85 -26.24 -13.30
C PRO A 17 30.23 -26.42 -12.64
N GLN A 18 30.25 -26.64 -11.32
CA GLN A 18 31.45 -27.10 -10.63
C GLN A 18 31.71 -28.58 -10.93
N ARG A 19 32.99 -28.92 -11.12
CA ARG A 19 33.43 -30.28 -11.48
C ARG A 19 33.45 -31.20 -10.26
N GLN A 20 33.26 -32.49 -10.52
CA GLN A 20 33.48 -33.55 -9.55
C GLN A 20 34.91 -33.54 -9.01
N LEU A 21 35.08 -33.80 -7.71
CA LEU A 21 36.31 -34.29 -7.13
C LEU A 21 35.97 -35.43 -6.17
N GLN A 22 36.60 -36.58 -6.34
CA GLN A 22 36.31 -37.79 -5.57
C GLN A 22 37.18 -37.84 -4.31
N SER A 23 36.57 -38.19 -3.19
CA SER A 23 37.24 -38.90 -2.09
C SER A 23 36.38 -40.10 -1.68
N ARG A 24 37.01 -41.15 -1.15
CA ARG A 24 36.46 -42.51 -1.07
C ARG A 24 36.94 -43.19 0.21
N LEU A 25 36.19 -44.19 0.70
CA LEU A 25 36.51 -45.07 1.85
C LEU A 25 36.33 -44.38 3.24
N LEU A 26 35.88 -45.02 4.33
CA LEU A 26 35.19 -46.30 4.59
C LEU A 26 34.39 -46.16 5.93
N PRO A 27 33.39 -47.00 6.24
CA PRO A 27 32.54 -46.90 7.45
C PRO A 27 33.10 -47.67 8.66
N PRO A 28 32.48 -47.54 9.86
CA PRO A 28 31.93 -48.78 10.46
C PRO A 28 30.65 -48.65 11.32
N LYS A 29 29.81 -49.69 11.18
CA LYS A 29 29.05 -50.44 12.21
C LYS A 29 27.84 -49.82 12.96
N THR A 30 26.83 -50.69 13.08
CA THR A 30 25.61 -50.62 13.89
C THR A 30 25.80 -51.12 15.32
N VAL A 31 25.01 -50.60 16.27
CA VAL A 31 24.58 -51.30 17.50
C VAL A 31 23.06 -51.10 17.66
N ARG A 32 22.39 -52.01 18.38
CA ARG A 32 20.92 -52.08 18.55
C ARG A 32 20.59 -52.35 20.03
N ASP A 33 19.35 -52.04 20.43
CA ASP A 33 18.65 -52.57 21.63
C ASP A 33 19.21 -52.15 23.02
N SER A 34 18.44 -52.10 24.13
CA SER A 34 16.99 -51.92 24.34
C SER A 34 16.63 -51.62 25.82
N ARG A 35 15.35 -51.29 26.10
CA ARG A 35 14.58 -51.52 27.37
C ARG A 35 14.93 -50.79 28.69
N SER A 36 14.06 -49.83 29.04
CA SER A 36 13.28 -49.68 30.30
C SER A 36 13.85 -50.04 31.68
N PHE A 37 13.64 -49.14 32.67
CA PHE A 37 12.73 -49.37 33.83
C PHE A 37 12.35 -48.04 34.53
N SER A 38 11.60 -48.09 35.65
CA SER A 38 10.93 -46.96 36.34
C SER A 38 11.14 -47.02 37.86
N THR A 39 11.16 -45.88 38.59
CA THR A 39 10.42 -45.64 39.88
C THR A 39 10.68 -44.26 40.55
N ASN A 40 9.66 -43.37 40.54
CA ASN A 40 8.97 -42.73 41.71
C ASN A 40 9.74 -41.90 42.81
N PRO A 41 9.07 -41.23 43.83
CA PRO A 41 9.35 -39.81 44.14
C PRO A 41 9.45 -39.42 45.66
N ASN A 42 9.17 -38.13 46.01
CA ASN A 42 9.16 -37.46 47.34
C ASN A 42 10.57 -37.12 47.90
N ARG A 43 10.83 -36.14 48.78
CA ARG A 43 10.10 -35.05 49.52
C ARG A 43 11.14 -33.91 49.80
N ASN A 44 10.97 -32.75 50.48
CA ASN A 44 9.97 -32.08 51.36
C ASN A 44 9.83 -30.59 50.85
N GLN A 45 9.38 -29.47 51.46
CA GLN A 45 9.15 -28.91 52.83
C GLN A 45 10.44 -28.48 53.63
N ASP A 46 10.51 -27.41 54.44
CA ASP A 46 9.52 -26.35 54.79
C ASP A 46 10.15 -25.04 55.38
N LEU A 47 9.32 -23.99 55.50
CA LEU A 47 9.30 -22.90 56.53
C LEU A 47 10.35 -21.75 56.69
N LEU A 48 9.75 -20.55 56.89
CA LEU A 48 10.08 -19.43 57.83
C LEU A 48 10.93 -18.18 57.44
N SER A 49 10.42 -17.04 57.93
CA SER A 49 10.95 -15.67 58.05
C SER A 49 10.35 -15.08 59.37
N PRO A 50 10.33 -13.77 59.69
CA PRO A 50 11.22 -12.62 59.43
C PRO A 50 11.57 -11.81 60.73
N ASN A 51 12.37 -10.72 60.65
CA ASN A 51 12.45 -9.57 61.59
C ASN A 51 13.55 -8.57 61.15
N ARG A 52 13.70 -7.32 61.63
CA ARG A 52 12.79 -6.18 61.97
C ARG A 52 13.66 -4.93 62.29
N GLY A 53 13.19 -3.70 62.03
CA GLY A 53 13.94 -2.43 62.26
C GLY A 53 13.72 -1.43 61.11
N ASN A 54 12.98 -0.31 61.16
CA ASN A 54 12.61 0.67 62.21
C ASN A 54 13.82 1.53 62.69
N LEU A 55 13.82 2.89 62.75
CA LEU A 55 12.76 3.92 62.74
C LEU A 55 13.25 5.33 62.27
N THR A 56 12.33 6.20 61.80
CA THR A 56 12.24 7.70 61.96
C THR A 56 13.37 8.67 61.52
N ALA A 57 13.15 9.99 61.29
CA ALA A 57 11.98 10.76 60.81
C ALA A 57 12.30 12.26 60.57
N SER A 58 11.61 12.86 59.58
CA SER A 58 11.08 14.25 59.53
C SER A 58 11.98 15.51 59.52
N ARG A 59 11.55 16.45 58.65
CA ARG A 59 11.33 17.90 58.87
C ARG A 59 12.31 18.91 58.23
N ALA A 60 11.74 19.84 57.45
CA ALA A 60 12.34 21.10 56.96
C ALA A 60 11.73 22.30 57.75
N PRO A 61 12.16 23.59 57.63
CA PRO A 61 12.11 24.36 56.36
C PRO A 61 13.15 25.50 56.12
N SER A 62 13.10 26.06 54.89
CA SER A 62 13.26 27.49 54.50
C SER A 62 14.59 28.27 54.55
N ALA A 63 14.73 29.16 53.55
CA ALA A 63 15.47 30.44 53.46
C ALA A 63 16.92 30.49 52.91
N GLU A 64 17.01 30.82 51.61
CA GLU A 64 17.84 31.87 50.96
C GLU A 64 19.33 32.06 51.30
N THR A 65 20.21 31.84 50.32
CA THR A 65 21.08 32.90 49.76
C THR A 65 21.62 32.56 48.35
N GLU A 66 22.11 33.61 47.67
CA GLU A 66 22.77 33.71 46.35
C GLU A 66 24.03 32.83 46.17
N ALA A 67 24.59 32.56 44.98
CA ALA A 67 24.11 32.60 43.58
C ALA A 67 25.22 31.99 42.67
N ASP A 68 24.90 31.48 41.47
CA ASP A 68 25.65 31.78 40.23
C ASP A 68 24.96 31.27 38.94
N HIS A 69 25.51 31.64 37.77
CA HIS A 69 25.15 31.22 36.40
C HIS A 69 24.68 29.74 36.25
N ASP A 70 23.71 29.40 35.39
CA ASP A 70 23.64 29.73 33.95
C ASP A 70 22.19 29.86 33.41
N SER A 71 22.01 30.51 32.26
CA SER A 71 20.71 30.88 31.68
C SER A 71 20.56 30.45 30.21
N ASP A 72 20.41 29.14 29.97
CA ASP A 72 20.35 28.60 28.61
C ASP A 72 18.97 28.86 27.97
N ALA A 73 18.92 29.82 27.03
CA ALA A 73 17.70 30.24 26.36
C ALA A 73 17.28 29.21 25.31
N ASN A 74 16.41 28.29 25.69
CA ASN A 74 16.00 27.15 24.88
C ASN A 74 15.25 27.55 23.58
N GLN A 75 16.01 27.84 22.53
CA GLN A 75 15.50 28.26 21.23
C GLN A 75 14.79 27.10 20.52
N LEU A 76 13.69 27.43 19.83
CA LEU A 76 12.97 26.50 18.95
C LEU A 76 13.80 26.18 17.69
N VAL A 77 14.74 25.24 17.81
CA VAL A 77 15.47 24.67 16.68
C VAL A 77 14.48 23.96 15.76
N LYS A 78 14.36 24.43 14.50
CA LYS A 78 13.54 23.77 13.49
C LYS A 78 14.12 22.41 13.12
N ASP A 79 13.22 21.46 12.85
CA ASP A 79 13.53 20.06 12.53
C ASP A 79 14.02 19.86 11.06
N ASP A 80 14.88 20.76 10.58
CA ASP A 80 15.44 20.72 9.21
C ASP A 80 16.33 19.49 8.98
N SER A 81 16.98 18.97 10.04
CA SER A 81 17.81 17.76 9.93
C SER A 81 17.01 16.51 9.51
N SER A 82 15.70 16.45 9.83
CA SER A 82 14.82 15.40 9.33
C SER A 82 14.61 15.50 7.82
N LEU A 83 14.39 16.71 7.31
CA LEU A 83 14.18 16.99 5.88
C LEU A 83 15.47 16.78 5.09
N GLU A 84 16.62 17.28 5.55
CA GLU A 84 17.91 16.99 4.93
C GLU A 84 18.20 15.49 4.91
N THR A 85 17.90 14.76 5.98
CA THR A 85 18.10 13.30 6.02
C THR A 85 17.17 12.55 5.07
N ILE A 86 15.93 13.01 4.89
CA ILE A 86 14.99 12.45 3.91
C ILE A 86 15.46 12.76 2.48
N VAL A 87 15.79 14.02 2.17
CA VAL A 87 16.30 14.45 0.86
C VAL A 87 17.60 13.73 0.51
N ARG A 88 18.50 13.54 1.48
CA ARG A 88 19.77 12.83 1.29
C ARG A 88 19.57 11.33 1.08
N LYS A 89 18.71 10.66 1.86
CA LYS A 89 18.34 9.25 1.59
C LYS A 89 17.67 9.09 0.22
N PHE A 90 16.85 10.06 -0.18
CA PHE A 90 16.22 10.08 -1.51
C PHE A 90 17.28 10.24 -2.60
N GLN A 91 18.23 11.17 -2.45
CA GLN A 91 19.39 11.34 -3.35
C GLN A 91 20.29 10.10 -3.40
N ASP A 92 20.62 9.49 -2.27
CA ASP A 92 21.43 8.27 -2.20
C ASP A 92 20.70 7.05 -2.82
N SER A 93 19.36 7.04 -2.81
CA SER A 93 18.56 6.06 -3.54
C SER A 93 18.45 6.34 -5.05
N MET A 94 18.73 7.57 -5.50
CA MET A 94 18.71 7.90 -6.92
C MET A 94 19.93 7.30 -7.62
N SER A 95 19.67 6.42 -8.58
CA SER A 95 20.64 6.16 -9.64
C SER A 95 20.69 7.37 -10.60
N VAL A 96 21.39 8.44 -10.20
CA VAL A 96 21.51 9.75 -10.89
C VAL A 96 21.97 9.63 -12.36
N GLY A 97 22.53 8.48 -12.77
CA GLY A 97 22.89 8.16 -14.16
C GLY A 97 21.80 7.55 -15.06
N LYS A 98 20.58 7.26 -14.58
CA LYS A 98 19.52 6.68 -15.44
C LYS A 98 18.76 7.77 -16.22
N LYS A 99 18.93 7.79 -17.55
CA LYS A 99 18.06 8.58 -18.44
C LYS A 99 16.70 7.91 -18.64
N HIS A 100 15.62 8.66 -18.44
CA HIS A 100 14.23 8.27 -18.61
C HIS A 100 13.64 8.91 -19.87
N THR A 101 14.13 8.54 -21.06
CA THR A 101 13.85 9.18 -22.37
C THR A 101 12.38 9.21 -22.83
N PHE A 102 11.42 8.83 -22.00
CA PHE A 102 9.99 9.07 -22.17
C PHE A 102 9.53 10.16 -21.20
N TRP A 103 9.72 9.96 -19.90
CA TRP A 103 9.34 10.90 -18.83
C TRP A 103 10.09 12.25 -18.90
N GLU A 104 11.32 12.27 -19.42
CA GLU A 104 12.07 13.49 -19.80
C GLU A 104 11.35 14.34 -20.86
N THR A 105 10.29 13.83 -21.50
CA THR A 105 9.49 14.50 -22.53
C THR A 105 8.01 14.68 -22.14
N GLN A 106 7.69 14.55 -20.85
CA GLN A 106 6.32 14.67 -20.33
C GLN A 106 6.24 15.79 -19.28
N PRO A 107 5.07 16.43 -19.11
CA PRO A 107 4.81 17.38 -18.03
C PRO A 107 4.73 16.64 -16.69
N VAL A 108 5.88 16.30 -16.13
CA VAL A 108 6.06 15.75 -14.78
C VAL A 108 7.20 16.49 -14.10
N GLY A 109 7.25 16.49 -12.77
CA GLY A 109 8.41 17.00 -12.04
C GLY A 109 9.68 16.27 -12.50
N GLN A 110 10.70 17.00 -12.94
CA GLN A 110 11.94 16.39 -13.42
C GLN A 110 12.98 16.35 -12.29
N PHE A 111 13.85 15.33 -12.25
CA PHE A 111 14.88 15.23 -11.21
C PHE A 111 15.85 16.44 -11.16
N LYS A 112 16.02 17.13 -12.30
CA LYS A 112 16.78 18.39 -12.42
C LYS A 112 16.09 19.62 -11.81
N ASP A 113 14.80 19.52 -11.51
CA ASP A 113 13.96 20.61 -10.97
C ASP A 113 13.74 20.45 -9.45
N LEU A 114 14.29 19.39 -8.84
CA LEU A 114 14.17 19.12 -7.41
C LEU A 114 14.89 20.20 -6.58
N GLY A 115 14.13 20.88 -5.72
CA GLY A 115 14.65 21.96 -4.87
C GLY A 115 14.73 23.32 -5.56
N ASP A 116 14.33 23.44 -6.83
CA ASP A 116 14.22 24.75 -7.50
C ASP A 116 12.97 25.50 -7.01
N VAL A 117 13.17 26.29 -5.94
CA VAL A 117 12.12 27.11 -5.33
C VAL A 117 11.63 28.26 -6.21
N SER A 118 12.29 28.54 -7.35
CA SER A 118 11.84 29.57 -8.30
C SER A 118 10.65 29.10 -9.15
N LEU A 119 10.45 27.79 -9.30
CA LEU A 119 9.37 27.23 -10.09
C LEU A 119 8.02 27.31 -9.34
N PRO A 120 6.93 27.67 -10.04
CA PRO A 120 5.60 27.67 -9.44
C PRO A 120 5.12 26.25 -9.18
N GLU A 121 4.42 26.08 -8.04
CA GLU A 121 3.59 24.92 -7.77
C GLU A 121 2.28 25.01 -8.58
N GLY A 122 1.69 23.87 -8.97
CA GLY A 122 0.54 23.83 -9.87
C GLY A 122 0.84 23.21 -11.23
N PRO A 123 -0.01 23.45 -12.26
CA PRO A 123 0.17 22.89 -13.60
C PRO A 123 1.55 23.18 -14.22
N ILE A 124 2.08 22.22 -14.97
CA ILE A 124 3.40 22.31 -15.61
C ILE A 124 3.28 22.86 -17.03
N GLU A 125 2.28 22.37 -17.76
CA GLU A 125 1.82 22.85 -19.06
C GLU A 125 0.37 23.36 -18.90
N PRO A 126 0.02 24.54 -19.47
CA PRO A 126 -1.34 25.04 -19.44
C PRO A 126 -2.27 24.16 -20.31
N PRO A 127 -3.59 24.11 -20.01
CA PRO A 127 -4.58 23.51 -20.90
C PRO A 127 -4.49 24.07 -22.32
N THR A 128 -4.43 23.21 -23.33
CA THR A 128 -4.56 23.62 -24.73
C THR A 128 -6.03 23.62 -25.16
N PRO A 129 -6.44 24.39 -26.17
CA PRO A 129 -7.80 24.32 -26.71
C PRO A 129 -8.16 22.88 -27.15
N LEU A 130 -9.40 22.43 -26.87
CA LEU A 130 -9.85 21.08 -27.24
C LEU A 130 -9.77 20.80 -28.75
N SER A 131 -9.84 21.85 -29.58
CA SER A 131 -9.61 21.79 -31.03
C SER A 131 -8.17 21.42 -31.43
N GLU A 132 -7.19 21.66 -30.55
CA GLU A 132 -5.78 21.31 -30.74
C GLU A 132 -5.44 19.93 -30.14
N VAL A 133 -6.28 19.40 -29.25
CA VAL A 133 -6.16 18.02 -28.76
C VAL A 133 -6.37 17.07 -29.95
N LYS A 134 -5.45 16.11 -30.09
CA LYS A 134 -5.47 15.14 -31.20
C LYS A 134 -6.74 14.26 -31.11
N GLN A 135 -7.68 14.48 -32.03
CA GLN A 135 -8.99 13.81 -32.08
C GLN A 135 -8.86 12.30 -32.41
N GLU A 136 -7.99 11.95 -33.36
CA GLU A 136 -7.72 10.55 -33.74
C GLU A 136 -6.81 9.83 -32.75
N PRO A 137 -6.94 8.50 -32.54
CA PRO A 137 -6.01 7.73 -31.71
C PRO A 137 -4.53 7.83 -32.11
N TYR A 138 -3.63 7.50 -31.18
CA TYR A 138 -2.21 7.33 -31.51
C TYR A 138 -1.95 6.06 -32.34
N ASN A 139 -0.97 6.12 -33.25
CA ASN A 139 -0.66 5.02 -34.15
C ASN A 139 -0.09 3.80 -33.38
N LEU A 140 -0.69 2.63 -33.58
CA LEU A 140 -0.15 1.33 -33.19
C LEU A 140 0.58 0.65 -34.37
N PRO A 141 1.49 -0.31 -34.11
CA PRO A 141 1.99 -1.22 -35.14
C PRO A 141 0.83 -1.95 -35.84
N THR A 142 0.92 -2.16 -37.15
CA THR A 142 -0.22 -2.53 -38.01
C THR A 142 -0.97 -3.79 -37.59
N GLN A 143 -0.30 -4.74 -36.93
CA GLN A 143 -0.87 -5.99 -36.40
C GLN A 143 -1.71 -5.82 -35.11
N TYR A 144 -1.75 -4.63 -34.52
CA TYR A 144 -2.54 -4.30 -33.33
C TYR A 144 -3.64 -3.28 -33.63
N GLU A 145 -4.65 -3.26 -32.78
CA GLU A 145 -5.75 -2.28 -32.79
C GLU A 145 -6.07 -1.84 -31.36
N TRP A 146 -6.57 -0.61 -31.22
CA TRP A 146 -7.15 -0.15 -29.96
C TRP A 146 -8.51 -0.81 -29.75
N THR A 147 -8.86 -1.01 -28.48
CA THR A 147 -10.21 -1.39 -28.06
C THR A 147 -10.56 -0.56 -26.82
N THR A 148 -11.85 -0.34 -26.59
CA THR A 148 -12.34 0.20 -25.32
C THR A 148 -12.96 -0.97 -24.56
N CYS A 149 -12.47 -1.24 -23.35
CA CYS A 149 -12.89 -2.41 -22.58
C CYS A 149 -14.08 -2.05 -21.69
N ASP A 150 -15.28 -2.43 -22.10
CA ASP A 150 -16.47 -2.34 -21.27
C ASP A 150 -16.49 -3.49 -20.24
N LEU A 151 -16.56 -3.21 -18.93
CA LEU A 151 -16.56 -4.23 -17.89
C LEU A 151 -17.98 -4.70 -17.49
N ASP A 152 -19.01 -4.06 -18.05
CA ASP A 152 -20.38 -4.59 -18.06
C ASP A 152 -20.46 -5.84 -18.97
N SER A 153 -19.58 -5.94 -19.98
CA SER A 153 -19.41 -7.14 -20.80
C SER A 153 -18.64 -8.21 -20.02
N GLU A 154 -19.32 -9.32 -19.71
CA GLU A 154 -18.73 -10.44 -18.95
C GLU A 154 -17.54 -11.10 -19.67
N ASP A 155 -17.55 -11.18 -21.00
CA ASP A 155 -16.42 -11.64 -21.82
C ASP A 155 -15.22 -10.69 -21.69
N THR A 156 -15.45 -9.38 -21.81
CA THR A 156 -14.39 -8.36 -21.76
C THR A 156 -13.80 -8.25 -20.34
N CYS A 157 -14.66 -8.30 -19.31
CA CYS A 157 -14.24 -8.39 -17.91
C CYS A 157 -13.41 -9.67 -17.67
N THR A 158 -13.81 -10.80 -18.26
CA THR A 158 -13.05 -12.06 -18.22
C THR A 158 -11.70 -11.95 -18.93
N GLU A 159 -11.59 -11.25 -20.06
CA GLU A 159 -10.32 -10.99 -20.74
C GLU A 159 -9.38 -10.08 -19.94
N VAL A 160 -9.90 -8.99 -19.35
CA VAL A 160 -9.13 -8.06 -18.52
C VAL A 160 -8.63 -8.78 -17.27
N TYR A 161 -9.50 -9.50 -16.57
CA TYR A 161 -9.13 -10.38 -15.45
C TYR A 161 -8.00 -11.35 -15.83
N ASN A 162 -8.16 -12.07 -16.95
CA ASN A 162 -7.16 -13.04 -17.40
C ASN A 162 -5.86 -12.39 -17.90
N LEU A 163 -5.89 -11.16 -18.42
CA LEU A 163 -4.67 -10.41 -18.74
C LEU A 163 -3.91 -10.09 -17.45
N LEU A 164 -4.58 -9.46 -16.48
CA LEU A 164 -3.98 -9.04 -15.21
C LEU A 164 -3.44 -10.23 -14.42
N LYS A 165 -4.27 -11.25 -14.18
CA LYS A 165 -3.92 -12.50 -13.48
C LYS A 165 -2.73 -13.26 -14.07
N ASN A 166 -2.35 -13.00 -15.32
CA ASN A 166 -1.20 -13.66 -15.97
C ASN A 166 -0.02 -12.72 -16.27
N ASN A 167 -0.19 -11.39 -16.18
CA ASN A 167 0.78 -10.42 -16.72
C ASN A 167 0.93 -9.12 -15.90
N TYR A 168 0.25 -8.96 -14.76
CA TYR A 168 0.40 -7.78 -13.90
C TYR A 168 1.58 -7.91 -12.92
N VAL A 169 1.50 -7.24 -11.78
CA VAL A 169 2.51 -7.22 -10.70
C VAL A 169 2.68 -8.61 -10.09
N GLU A 170 3.94 -8.97 -9.89
CA GLU A 170 4.46 -10.19 -9.26
C GLU A 170 5.50 -9.73 -8.22
N ASP A 171 5.69 -10.49 -7.15
CA ASP A 171 6.80 -10.30 -6.22
C ASP A 171 8.15 -10.66 -6.86
N ASP A 172 9.26 -10.16 -6.30
CA ASP A 172 10.61 -10.40 -6.85
C ASP A 172 11.04 -11.88 -6.77
N GLU A 173 10.50 -12.65 -5.81
CA GLU A 173 10.73 -14.11 -5.73
C GLU A 173 9.76 -14.91 -6.63
N ASN A 174 8.77 -14.27 -7.25
CA ASN A 174 7.70 -14.84 -8.10
C ASN A 174 6.84 -15.92 -7.40
N MET A 175 6.65 -15.82 -6.07
CA MET A 175 5.77 -16.70 -5.29
C MET A 175 4.30 -16.27 -5.33
N PHE A 176 4.02 -14.98 -5.58
CA PHE A 176 2.70 -14.35 -5.49
C PHE A 176 2.41 -13.46 -6.70
N ARG A 177 1.14 -13.41 -7.10
CA ARG A 177 0.65 -12.47 -8.12
C ARG A 177 -0.74 -11.97 -7.77
N PHE A 178 -0.98 -10.67 -7.88
CA PHE A 178 -2.31 -10.11 -7.64
C PHE A 178 -3.38 -10.77 -8.53
N ASN A 179 -4.51 -11.07 -7.90
CA ASN A 179 -5.67 -11.72 -8.49
C ASN A 179 -6.92 -10.88 -8.13
N TYR A 180 -6.90 -9.60 -8.55
CA TYR A 180 -8.08 -8.73 -8.55
C TYR A 180 -9.30 -9.50 -9.06
N SER A 181 -10.39 -9.50 -8.30
CA SER A 181 -11.62 -10.19 -8.71
C SER A 181 -12.38 -9.40 -9.78
N LYS A 182 -13.42 -9.98 -10.39
CA LYS A 182 -14.22 -9.26 -11.40
C LYS A 182 -15.05 -8.16 -10.76
N GLU A 183 -15.49 -8.43 -9.54
CA GLU A 183 -16.24 -7.59 -8.64
C GLU A 183 -15.37 -6.38 -8.26
N PHE A 184 -14.14 -6.62 -7.79
CA PHE A 184 -13.16 -5.58 -7.52
C PHE A 184 -12.83 -4.74 -8.77
N LEU A 185 -12.66 -5.37 -9.94
CA LEU A 185 -12.37 -4.65 -11.18
C LEU A 185 -13.57 -3.79 -11.64
N ARG A 186 -14.81 -4.16 -11.34
CA ARG A 186 -15.99 -3.33 -11.60
C ARG A 186 -16.05 -2.17 -10.60
N TRP A 187 -15.92 -2.44 -9.31
CA TRP A 187 -15.87 -1.44 -8.25
C TRP A 187 -14.76 -0.39 -8.48
N ALA A 188 -13.53 -0.83 -8.76
CA ALA A 188 -12.38 0.05 -8.99
C ALA A 188 -12.49 0.91 -10.27
N LEU A 189 -13.37 0.57 -11.21
CA LEU A 189 -13.41 1.18 -12.55
C LEU A 189 -14.76 1.76 -12.97
N HIS A 190 -15.83 1.55 -12.19
CA HIS A 190 -17.14 2.16 -12.42
C HIS A 190 -17.57 3.19 -11.34
N PRO A 191 -16.70 4.08 -10.82
CA PRO A 191 -17.15 5.12 -9.88
C PRO A 191 -18.11 6.14 -10.54
N PRO A 192 -18.82 6.95 -9.74
CA PRO A 192 -19.78 7.94 -10.25
C PRO A 192 -19.20 8.84 -11.36
N GLY A 193 -19.82 8.81 -12.53
CA GLY A 193 -19.39 9.62 -13.69
C GLY A 193 -18.13 9.12 -14.39
N TYR A 194 -17.73 7.85 -14.23
CA TYR A 194 -16.58 7.28 -14.94
C TYR A 194 -16.70 7.37 -16.47
N TYR A 195 -15.55 7.47 -17.14
CA TYR A 195 -15.46 7.54 -18.59
C TYR A 195 -15.13 6.17 -19.17
N LYS A 196 -16.13 5.45 -19.73
CA LYS A 196 -15.89 4.18 -20.47
C LYS A 196 -14.75 4.30 -21.48
N SER A 197 -14.59 5.47 -22.12
CA SER A 197 -13.51 5.79 -23.06
C SER A 197 -12.09 5.63 -22.49
N TRP A 198 -11.91 5.75 -21.17
CA TRP A 198 -10.62 5.67 -20.48
C TRP A 198 -10.20 4.23 -20.12
N HIS A 199 -11.02 3.21 -20.39
CA HIS A 199 -10.65 1.80 -20.23
C HIS A 199 -10.03 1.28 -21.53
N ILE A 200 -8.71 1.41 -21.69
CA ILE A 200 -8.04 1.29 -22.99
C ILE A 200 -7.30 -0.04 -23.11
N GLY A 201 -7.80 -0.90 -23.99
CA GLY A 201 -7.13 -2.15 -24.36
C GLY A 201 -6.36 -2.04 -25.68
N VAL A 202 -5.39 -2.94 -25.85
CA VAL A 202 -4.75 -3.23 -27.14
C VAL A 202 -5.03 -4.69 -27.51
N ARG A 203 -5.60 -4.93 -28.69
CA ARG A 203 -5.87 -6.27 -29.22
C ARG A 203 -4.93 -6.60 -30.39
N ALA A 204 -4.63 -7.89 -30.56
CA ALA A 204 -3.95 -8.38 -31.77
C ALA A 204 -4.99 -8.67 -32.87
N LYS A 205 -4.86 -8.03 -34.04
CA LYS A 205 -5.89 -8.09 -35.10
C LYS A 205 -6.18 -9.52 -35.59
N THR A 206 -5.17 -10.40 -35.57
CA THR A 206 -5.22 -11.75 -36.12
C THR A 206 -6.07 -12.74 -35.33
N ASN A 207 -6.28 -12.50 -34.03
CA ASN A 207 -7.06 -13.39 -33.15
C ASN A 207 -7.87 -12.66 -32.08
N LYS A 208 -8.00 -11.32 -32.20
CA LYS A 208 -8.67 -10.38 -31.29
C LYS A 208 -8.24 -10.42 -29.81
N LYS A 209 -7.25 -11.23 -29.44
CA LYS A 209 -6.80 -11.38 -28.05
C LYS A 209 -6.31 -10.05 -27.48
N LEU A 210 -6.80 -9.71 -26.28
CA LEU A 210 -6.28 -8.60 -25.47
C LEU A 210 -4.81 -8.88 -25.05
N VAL A 211 -3.91 -7.94 -25.35
CA VAL A 211 -2.45 -8.06 -25.09
C VAL A 211 -1.86 -6.92 -24.25
N ALA A 212 -2.62 -5.85 -24.03
CA ALA A 212 -2.29 -4.83 -23.04
C ALA A 212 -3.55 -4.08 -22.59
N PHE A 213 -3.49 -3.44 -21.43
CA PHE A 213 -4.57 -2.67 -20.81
C PHE A 213 -3.98 -1.47 -20.03
N ILE A 214 -4.73 -0.37 -19.94
CA ILE A 214 -4.51 0.76 -19.03
C ILE A 214 -5.88 1.39 -18.74
N THR A 215 -6.05 1.96 -17.56
CA THR A 215 -7.30 2.60 -17.14
C THR A 215 -7.07 4.00 -16.64
N GLY A 216 -8.12 4.82 -16.71
CA GLY A 216 -8.28 5.98 -15.85
C GLY A 216 -9.69 6.03 -15.28
N VAL A 217 -9.85 6.56 -14.07
CA VAL A 217 -11.14 6.98 -13.50
C VAL A 217 -11.08 8.45 -13.06
N PRO A 218 -12.19 9.21 -13.08
CA PRO A 218 -12.17 10.60 -12.63
C PRO A 218 -12.09 10.68 -11.10
N ALA A 219 -11.27 11.59 -10.60
CA ALA A 219 -11.18 11.91 -9.17
C ALA A 219 -11.13 13.43 -8.97
N ARG A 220 -11.74 13.92 -7.88
CA ARG A 220 -11.46 15.28 -7.37
C ARG A 220 -10.37 15.16 -6.32
N ILE A 221 -9.21 15.74 -6.58
CA ILE A 221 -8.04 15.66 -5.70
C ILE A 221 -7.69 17.08 -5.22
N ARG A 222 -7.76 17.27 -3.90
CA ARG A 222 -7.22 18.43 -3.21
C ARG A 222 -5.70 18.36 -3.25
N VAL A 223 -5.08 19.47 -3.65
CA VAL A 223 -3.64 19.72 -3.53
C VAL A 223 -3.47 21.09 -2.87
N ARG A 224 -3.09 21.07 -1.57
CA ARG A 224 -3.24 22.20 -0.64
C ARG A 224 -4.66 22.77 -0.69
N ASP A 225 -4.81 24.03 -1.09
CA ASP A 225 -6.07 24.76 -1.12
C ASP A 225 -6.86 24.55 -2.43
N ALA A 226 -6.24 23.97 -3.47
CA ALA A 226 -6.84 23.79 -4.79
C ALA A 226 -7.47 22.39 -4.93
N ILE A 227 -8.75 22.32 -5.31
CA ILE A 227 -9.40 21.07 -5.72
C ILE A 227 -9.30 20.95 -7.24
N VAL A 228 -8.59 19.92 -7.72
CA VAL A 228 -8.32 19.67 -9.14
C VAL A 228 -9.09 18.42 -9.58
N LYS A 229 -9.81 18.49 -10.71
CA LYS A 229 -10.34 17.28 -11.36
C LYS A 229 -9.18 16.60 -12.09
N MET A 230 -8.84 15.38 -11.69
CA MET A 230 -7.76 14.57 -12.24
C MET A 230 -8.30 13.24 -12.79
N ALA A 231 -7.48 12.54 -13.58
CA ALA A 231 -7.64 11.11 -13.81
C ALA A 231 -6.77 10.32 -12.83
N GLU A 232 -7.33 9.39 -12.04
CA GLU A 232 -6.55 8.35 -11.37
C GLU A 232 -6.22 7.26 -12.38
N ILE A 233 -4.93 7.01 -12.65
CA ILE A 233 -4.45 6.07 -13.66
C ILE A 233 -3.92 4.79 -13.00
N ASN A 234 -4.54 3.65 -13.33
CA ASN A 234 -4.21 2.34 -12.75
C ASN A 234 -4.24 1.21 -13.82
N PHE A 235 -3.95 -0.02 -13.41
CA PHE A 235 -4.01 -1.27 -14.19
C PHE A 235 -3.20 -1.31 -15.50
N LEU A 236 -2.14 -0.49 -15.62
CA LEU A 236 -1.22 -0.51 -16.76
C LEU A 236 -0.51 -1.88 -16.87
N CYS A 237 -1.03 -2.73 -17.75
CA CYS A 237 -0.59 -4.09 -17.95
C CYS A 237 -0.15 -4.31 -19.40
N VAL A 238 1.04 -4.86 -19.60
CA VAL A 238 1.51 -5.32 -20.92
C VAL A 238 1.86 -6.80 -20.83
N HIS A 239 1.22 -7.61 -21.69
CA HIS A 239 1.42 -9.06 -21.76
C HIS A 239 2.91 -9.41 -21.85
N LYS A 240 3.38 -10.40 -21.08
CA LYS A 240 4.82 -10.65 -20.83
C LYS A 240 5.67 -10.71 -22.11
N LYS A 241 5.15 -11.34 -23.18
CA LYS A 241 5.81 -11.46 -24.50
C LYS A 241 5.95 -10.14 -25.30
N LEU A 242 5.35 -9.03 -24.83
CA LEU A 242 5.42 -7.68 -25.43
C LEU A 242 6.15 -6.66 -24.54
N ARG A 243 6.38 -6.97 -23.25
CA ARG A 243 7.41 -6.31 -22.43
C ARG A 243 8.74 -6.43 -23.21
N SER A 244 9.33 -5.32 -23.63
CA SER A 244 10.36 -5.34 -24.71
C SER A 244 10.18 -4.26 -25.78
N LYS A 245 8.93 -3.87 -26.05
CA LYS A 245 8.55 -3.27 -27.36
C LYS A 245 7.99 -1.84 -27.29
N ARG A 246 8.31 -1.09 -26.23
CA ARG A 246 7.88 0.31 -25.99
C ARG A 246 6.36 0.57 -26.07
N LEU A 247 5.51 -0.45 -25.88
CA LEU A 247 4.05 -0.31 -25.95
C LEU A 247 3.47 0.60 -24.85
N ALA A 248 3.95 0.48 -23.61
CA ALA A 248 3.45 1.28 -22.48
C ALA A 248 3.52 2.81 -22.71
N PRO A 249 4.64 3.41 -23.18
CA PRO A 249 4.67 4.81 -23.63
C PRO A 249 3.60 5.22 -24.66
N VAL A 250 3.19 4.32 -25.55
CA VAL A 250 2.12 4.61 -26.54
C VAL A 250 0.75 4.57 -25.86
N MET A 251 0.55 3.67 -24.91
CA MET A 251 -0.68 3.57 -24.11
C MET A 251 -0.85 4.73 -23.14
N ILE A 252 0.24 5.22 -22.52
CA ILE A 252 0.23 6.43 -21.70
C ILE A 252 -0.19 7.62 -22.57
N LYS A 253 0.40 7.80 -23.76
CA LYS A 253 -0.01 8.89 -24.68
C LYS A 253 -1.47 8.77 -25.13
N GLU A 254 -1.99 7.57 -25.36
CA GLU A 254 -3.40 7.37 -25.71
C GLU A 254 -4.36 7.62 -24.53
N VAL A 255 -4.02 7.26 -23.28
CA VAL A 255 -4.86 7.62 -22.12
C VAL A 255 -4.82 9.11 -21.84
N THR A 256 -3.63 9.75 -21.86
CA THR A 256 -3.50 11.22 -21.76
C THR A 256 -4.36 11.92 -22.81
N ARG A 257 -4.35 11.46 -24.07
CA ARG A 257 -5.18 12.01 -25.15
C ARG A 257 -6.68 11.91 -24.85
N ARG A 258 -7.16 10.76 -24.37
CA ARG A 258 -8.59 10.58 -24.02
C ARG A 258 -8.99 11.34 -22.77
N VAL A 259 -8.07 11.55 -21.82
CA VAL A 259 -8.29 12.39 -20.63
C VAL A 259 -8.37 13.87 -21.02
N HIS A 260 -7.49 14.34 -21.90
CA HIS A 260 -7.50 15.71 -22.42
C HIS A 260 -8.74 16.03 -23.27
N LEU A 261 -9.31 15.05 -24.00
CA LEU A 261 -10.57 15.24 -24.74
C LEU A 261 -11.77 15.53 -23.81
N GLU A 262 -11.77 15.01 -22.58
CA GLU A 262 -12.79 15.32 -21.55
C GLU A 262 -12.47 16.63 -20.78
N ASN A 263 -11.56 17.45 -21.31
CA ASN A 263 -11.05 18.69 -20.71
C ASN A 263 -10.39 18.52 -19.32
N ILE A 264 -9.72 17.38 -19.11
CA ILE A 264 -8.99 17.06 -17.88
C ILE A 264 -7.50 16.98 -18.22
N TRP A 265 -6.67 17.65 -17.42
CA TRP A 265 -5.28 17.95 -17.80
C TRP A 265 -4.24 17.41 -16.81
N GLN A 266 -4.70 16.82 -15.71
CA GLN A 266 -3.88 16.28 -14.62
C GLN A 266 -4.26 14.82 -14.36
N ALA A 267 -3.32 14.06 -13.80
CA ALA A 267 -3.57 12.70 -13.35
C ALA A 267 -2.82 12.38 -12.06
N ALA A 268 -3.35 11.46 -11.25
CA ALA A 268 -2.64 10.84 -10.14
C ALA A 268 -2.33 9.38 -10.48
N TYR A 269 -1.14 8.89 -10.10
CA TYR A 269 -0.76 7.49 -10.31
C TYR A 269 0.32 7.06 -9.30
N THR A 270 0.44 5.74 -9.12
CA THR A 270 1.49 5.13 -8.29
C THR A 270 2.34 4.15 -9.10
N ALA A 271 3.54 3.87 -8.61
CA ALA A 271 4.36 2.76 -9.10
C ALA A 271 5.26 2.21 -8.00
N GLY A 272 5.54 0.90 -8.03
CA GLY A 272 6.60 0.26 -7.25
C GLY A 272 8.01 0.42 -7.86
N VAL A 273 8.19 1.39 -8.76
CA VAL A 273 9.50 1.77 -9.33
C VAL A 273 9.64 3.28 -9.36
N VAL A 274 10.86 3.77 -9.14
CA VAL A 274 11.19 5.19 -9.19
C VAL A 274 11.22 5.69 -10.64
N LEU A 275 10.47 6.77 -10.90
CA LEU A 275 10.37 7.53 -12.15
C LEU A 275 10.60 9.02 -11.84
N PRO A 276 10.88 9.90 -12.82
CA PRO A 276 10.87 11.34 -12.60
C PRO A 276 9.43 11.82 -12.42
N THR A 277 9.03 12.42 -11.30
CA THR A 277 9.66 12.44 -9.96
C THR A 277 8.51 12.31 -8.96
N PRO A 278 8.59 11.41 -7.95
CA PRO A 278 7.46 11.18 -7.07
C PRO A 278 7.24 12.34 -6.10
N ILE A 279 5.97 12.62 -5.79
CA ILE A 279 5.57 13.61 -4.79
C ILE A 279 5.76 13.11 -3.36
N THR A 280 5.74 11.78 -3.15
CA THR A 280 6.14 11.09 -1.92
C THR A 280 6.39 9.61 -2.18
N THR A 281 6.89 8.88 -1.19
CA THR A 281 7.15 7.44 -1.24
C THR A 281 6.76 6.81 0.09
N CYS A 282 5.87 5.82 0.03
CA CYS A 282 5.30 5.14 1.18
C CYS A 282 5.81 3.71 1.27
N GLN A 283 6.08 3.22 2.48
CA GLN A 283 6.52 1.85 2.74
C GLN A 283 5.30 0.93 2.89
N TYR A 284 5.33 -0.27 2.31
CA TYR A 284 4.35 -1.30 2.66
C TYR A 284 4.68 -1.95 4.00
N TRP A 285 3.64 -2.26 4.77
CA TRP A 285 3.69 -2.92 6.07
C TRP A 285 2.66 -4.06 6.13
N HIS A 286 3.01 -5.14 6.83
CA HIS A 286 2.25 -6.39 6.85
C HIS A 286 2.00 -6.89 8.28
N ARG A 287 0.74 -7.16 8.62
CA ARG A 287 0.31 -7.77 9.88
C ARG A 287 -0.25 -9.16 9.63
N SER A 288 0.46 -10.18 10.13
CA SER A 288 0.05 -11.58 9.95
C SER A 288 -1.21 -11.91 10.75
N LEU A 289 -2.30 -12.31 10.08
CA LEU A 289 -3.54 -12.78 10.71
C LEU A 289 -3.57 -14.31 10.80
N ASN A 290 -2.97 -15.00 9.82
CA ASN A 290 -2.83 -16.46 9.75
C ASN A 290 -1.34 -16.86 9.67
N PRO A 291 -0.57 -16.78 10.78
CA PRO A 291 0.89 -16.95 10.73
C PRO A 291 1.35 -18.31 10.27
N LYS A 292 0.53 -19.35 10.46
CA LYS A 292 0.82 -20.69 9.95
C LYS A 292 0.83 -20.68 8.43
N LYS A 293 -0.27 -20.28 7.78
CA LYS A 293 -0.36 -20.26 6.32
C LYS A 293 0.67 -19.32 5.70
N LEU A 294 0.93 -18.14 6.27
CA LEU A 294 1.95 -17.22 5.73
C LEU A 294 3.36 -17.84 5.71
N ILE A 295 3.69 -18.68 6.70
CA ILE A 295 4.97 -19.40 6.74
C ILE A 295 4.93 -20.63 5.81
N ASP A 296 3.83 -21.40 5.80
CA ASP A 296 3.65 -22.57 4.93
C ASP A 296 3.70 -22.21 3.42
N VAL A 297 3.45 -20.95 3.05
CA VAL A 297 3.46 -20.43 1.66
C VAL A 297 4.67 -19.54 1.34
N GLY A 298 5.58 -19.32 2.29
CA GLY A 298 6.80 -18.51 2.08
C GLY A 298 6.64 -16.98 2.22
N PHE A 299 5.42 -16.46 2.35
CA PHE A 299 5.12 -15.02 2.54
C PHE A 299 5.76 -14.44 3.82
N SER A 300 6.00 -15.28 4.83
CA SER A 300 6.70 -14.87 6.04
C SER A 300 7.69 -15.95 6.47
N ARG A 301 8.84 -15.54 7.02
CA ARG A 301 9.90 -16.46 7.45
C ARG A 301 9.89 -16.58 8.97
N LEU A 302 10.06 -17.79 9.50
CA LEU A 302 10.10 -18.01 10.94
C LEU A 302 11.39 -17.41 11.52
N GLY A 303 11.26 -16.39 12.37
CA GLY A 303 12.40 -15.69 12.97
C GLY A 303 13.31 -16.61 13.79
N ALA A 304 14.60 -16.27 13.86
CA ALA A 304 15.58 -17.06 14.62
C ALA A 304 15.12 -17.24 16.09
N ARG A 305 15.15 -18.50 16.57
CA ARG A 305 14.69 -18.93 17.92
C ARG A 305 13.16 -18.85 18.16
N MET A 306 12.36 -18.46 17.18
CA MET A 306 10.90 -18.61 17.23
C MET A 306 10.48 -20.05 16.92
N THR A 307 9.26 -20.40 17.33
CA THR A 307 8.57 -21.64 16.95
C THR A 307 7.19 -21.29 16.43
N MET A 308 6.58 -22.15 15.59
CA MET A 308 5.25 -21.89 15.02
C MET A 308 4.23 -21.49 16.10
N SER A 309 4.17 -22.24 17.20
CA SER A 309 3.26 -21.95 18.33
C SER A 309 3.56 -20.63 19.04
N ARG A 310 4.83 -20.19 19.12
CA ARG A 310 5.20 -18.86 19.64
C ARG A 310 4.75 -17.76 18.69
N THR A 311 4.91 -17.94 17.38
CA THR A 311 4.48 -16.97 16.36
C THR A 311 2.96 -16.83 16.30
N ILE A 312 2.22 -17.94 16.38
CA ILE A 312 0.76 -17.93 16.50
C ILE A 312 0.32 -17.21 17.78
N LYS A 313 0.99 -17.44 18.92
CA LYS A 313 0.67 -16.73 20.18
C LYS A 313 1.00 -15.23 20.11
N LEU A 314 2.11 -14.85 19.50
CA LEU A 314 2.54 -13.45 19.34
C LEU A 314 1.53 -12.62 18.53
N TYR A 315 0.97 -13.22 17.48
CA TYR A 315 0.05 -12.56 16.56
C TYR A 315 -1.44 -12.78 16.88
N LYS A 316 -1.79 -13.59 17.91
CA LYS A 316 -3.20 -13.80 18.31
C LYS A 316 -3.86 -12.46 18.61
N LEU A 317 -5.01 -12.25 17.99
CA LEU A 317 -5.97 -11.19 18.29
C LEU A 317 -7.11 -11.74 19.16
N PRO A 318 -7.86 -10.88 19.87
CA PRO A 318 -9.15 -11.21 20.45
C PRO A 318 -10.13 -11.85 19.44
N ASP A 319 -11.24 -12.35 19.98
CA ASP A 319 -12.23 -13.09 19.20
C ASP A 319 -13.49 -12.23 18.91
N SER A 320 -13.61 -11.04 19.50
CA SER A 320 -14.56 -9.96 19.17
C SER A 320 -13.92 -8.57 19.31
N PRO A 321 -14.38 -7.54 18.56
CA PRO A 321 -14.02 -6.14 18.81
C PRO A 321 -14.30 -5.69 20.25
N ALA A 322 -13.62 -4.64 20.72
CA ALA A 322 -13.78 -4.10 22.07
C ALA A 322 -14.44 -2.72 22.14
N THR A 323 -14.45 -1.93 21.07
CA THR A 323 -15.06 -0.58 21.06
C THR A 323 -16.59 -0.67 21.10
N PRO A 324 -17.28 -0.06 22.08
CA PRO A 324 -18.74 0.01 22.11
C PRO A 324 -19.29 0.74 20.89
N GLY A 325 -20.39 0.26 20.31
CA GLY A 325 -20.99 0.86 19.10
C GLY A 325 -20.23 0.57 17.80
N PHE A 326 -19.14 -0.21 17.82
CA PHE A 326 -18.46 -0.65 16.61
C PHE A 326 -19.36 -1.58 15.78
N ARG A 327 -19.79 -1.13 14.60
CA ARG A 327 -20.67 -1.88 13.69
C ARG A 327 -20.29 -1.70 12.22
N LYS A 328 -20.85 -2.54 11.36
CA LYS A 328 -20.74 -2.39 9.89
C LYS A 328 -21.43 -1.08 9.45
N MET A 329 -20.87 -0.42 8.45
CA MET A 329 -21.51 0.73 7.78
C MET A 329 -22.73 0.29 6.97
N GLU A 330 -23.79 1.10 7.00
CA GLU A 330 -25.03 0.96 6.22
C GLU A 330 -25.27 2.23 5.36
N LEU A 331 -26.17 2.14 4.38
CA LEU A 331 -26.45 3.24 3.44
C LEU A 331 -26.90 4.53 4.16
N ARG A 332 -27.63 4.42 5.28
CA ARG A 332 -28.07 5.58 6.08
C ARG A 332 -26.91 6.38 6.70
N ASP A 333 -25.72 5.78 6.81
CA ASP A 333 -24.56 6.40 7.45
C ASP A 333 -23.73 7.25 6.46
N VAL A 334 -23.94 7.11 5.14
CA VAL A 334 -23.16 7.78 4.10
C VAL A 334 -23.01 9.29 4.33
N PRO A 335 -24.07 10.08 4.65
CA PRO A 335 -23.91 11.51 4.92
C PRO A 335 -23.02 11.82 6.14
N ALA A 336 -23.07 10.97 7.18
CA ALA A 336 -22.28 11.15 8.39
C ALA A 336 -20.80 10.79 8.15
N VAL A 337 -20.56 9.64 7.50
CA VAL A 337 -19.22 9.21 7.07
C VAL A 337 -18.60 10.22 6.11
N THR A 338 -19.38 10.81 5.20
CA THR A 338 -18.90 11.85 4.28
C THR A 338 -18.43 13.11 5.00
N ARG A 339 -19.19 13.61 5.99
CA ARG A 339 -18.75 14.76 6.81
C ARG A 339 -17.48 14.43 7.61
N LEU A 340 -17.46 13.27 8.27
CA LEU A 340 -16.33 12.79 9.06
C LEU A 340 -15.05 12.66 8.21
N LEU A 341 -15.17 12.05 7.04
CA LEU A 341 -14.06 11.81 6.12
C LEU A 341 -13.58 13.09 5.42
N ARG A 342 -14.47 13.97 4.96
CA ARG A 342 -14.07 15.27 4.37
C ARG A 342 -13.29 16.12 5.37
N ASN A 343 -13.74 16.18 6.63
CA ASN A 343 -13.06 16.90 7.70
C ASN A 343 -11.68 16.28 8.02
N TYR A 344 -11.57 14.96 8.06
CA TYR A 344 -10.29 14.27 8.27
C TYR A 344 -9.33 14.47 7.10
N LEU A 345 -9.80 14.37 5.86
CA LEU A 345 -8.97 14.47 4.67
C LEU A 345 -8.52 15.91 4.35
N SER A 346 -9.20 16.94 4.89
CA SER A 346 -8.79 18.34 4.69
C SER A 346 -7.47 18.72 5.39
N GLN A 347 -6.95 17.88 6.30
CA GLN A 347 -5.67 18.14 6.98
C GLN A 347 -4.43 17.76 6.15
N PHE A 348 -4.60 16.97 5.08
CA PHE A 348 -3.49 16.45 4.27
C PHE A 348 -3.22 17.33 3.05
N VAL A 349 -1.95 17.36 2.62
CA VAL A 349 -1.48 18.21 1.51
C VAL A 349 -1.96 17.69 0.15
N VAL A 350 -2.11 16.37 0.00
CA VAL A 350 -2.73 15.74 -1.18
C VAL A 350 -3.72 14.67 -0.71
N ALA A 351 -5.00 14.83 -1.04
CA ALA A 351 -6.09 13.94 -0.64
C ALA A 351 -7.31 14.06 -1.59
N PRO A 352 -8.20 13.06 -1.68
CA PRO A 352 -9.43 13.21 -2.45
C PRO A 352 -10.42 14.18 -1.78
N ASP A 353 -11.30 14.78 -2.58
CA ASP A 353 -12.44 15.56 -2.11
C ASP A 353 -13.75 14.84 -2.44
N PHE A 354 -14.06 13.81 -1.66
CA PHE A 354 -15.23 12.94 -1.82
C PHE A 354 -16.56 13.64 -1.50
N ASP A 355 -17.59 13.39 -2.30
CA ASP A 355 -18.99 13.70 -1.99
C ASP A 355 -19.75 12.43 -1.54
N GLU A 356 -21.07 12.53 -1.30
CA GLU A 356 -21.86 11.41 -0.78
C GLU A 356 -21.95 10.24 -1.79
N ASN A 357 -21.92 10.49 -3.10
CA ASN A 357 -21.90 9.43 -4.12
C ASN A 357 -20.54 8.71 -4.14
N ASP A 358 -19.44 9.46 -3.96
CA ASP A 358 -18.10 8.87 -3.83
C ASP A 358 -18.02 7.99 -2.58
N VAL A 359 -18.57 8.43 -1.44
CA VAL A 359 -18.55 7.67 -0.19
C VAL A 359 -19.49 6.46 -0.25
N GLU A 360 -20.64 6.57 -0.91
CA GLU A 360 -21.48 5.40 -1.19
C GLU A 360 -20.71 4.37 -2.03
N HIS A 361 -20.13 4.77 -3.17
CA HIS A 361 -19.42 3.87 -4.07
C HIS A 361 -18.14 3.27 -3.46
N TRP A 362 -17.27 4.09 -2.87
CA TRP A 362 -15.96 3.65 -2.38
C TRP A 362 -16.01 2.99 -0.99
N LEU A 363 -17.03 3.25 -0.17
CA LEU A 363 -17.02 2.86 1.24
C LEU A 363 -18.27 2.11 1.73
N LEU A 364 -19.39 2.07 1.00
CA LEU A 364 -20.48 1.17 1.36
C LEU A 364 -20.04 -0.30 1.18
N PRO A 365 -20.16 -1.21 2.16
CA PRO A 365 -19.36 -2.44 2.10
C PRO A 365 -19.93 -3.55 1.20
N GLU A 366 -19.22 -3.82 0.10
CA GLU A 366 -19.47 -4.90 -0.87
C GLU A 366 -18.69 -6.19 -0.55
N GLU A 367 -19.34 -7.35 -0.64
CA GLU A 367 -18.78 -8.62 -0.18
C GLU A 367 -17.55 -9.08 -1.00
N ASN A 368 -16.43 -9.31 -0.31
CA ASN A 368 -15.13 -9.66 -0.91
C ASN A 368 -14.56 -8.57 -1.85
N VAL A 369 -15.03 -7.33 -1.71
CA VAL A 369 -14.50 -6.14 -2.37
C VAL A 369 -14.03 -5.13 -1.32
N VAL A 370 -14.94 -4.53 -0.54
CA VAL A 370 -14.61 -3.52 0.47
C VAL A 370 -15.40 -3.73 1.76
N ASP A 371 -14.71 -3.60 2.90
CA ASP A 371 -15.23 -3.80 4.25
C ASP A 371 -15.05 -2.50 5.05
N SER A 372 -16.17 -1.86 5.41
CA SER A 372 -16.17 -0.61 6.19
C SER A 372 -17.02 -0.73 7.46
N TYR A 373 -16.48 -0.18 8.53
CA TYR A 373 -17.03 -0.20 9.88
C TYR A 373 -16.96 1.21 10.47
N LEU A 374 -17.84 1.47 11.43
CA LEU A 374 -17.92 2.75 12.13
C LEU A 374 -18.18 2.54 13.62
N VAL A 375 -17.99 3.59 14.40
CA VAL A 375 -18.37 3.65 15.81
C VAL A 375 -19.57 4.59 15.94
N GLU A 376 -20.69 4.05 16.41
CA GLU A 376 -21.90 4.81 16.75
C GLU A 376 -21.93 5.06 18.26
N SER A 377 -21.98 6.33 18.66
CA SER A 377 -22.01 6.77 20.06
C SER A 377 -23.22 6.20 20.81
N PRO A 378 -23.04 5.38 21.87
CA PRO A 378 -24.16 4.80 22.62
C PRO A 378 -25.03 5.82 23.39
N GLU A 379 -24.56 7.07 23.52
CA GLU A 379 -25.26 8.13 24.28
C GLU A 379 -26.21 8.96 23.40
N ASN A 380 -25.88 9.16 22.13
CA ASN A 380 -26.59 10.09 21.24
C ASN A 380 -26.70 9.65 19.76
N HIS A 381 -26.22 8.45 19.42
CA HIS A 381 -26.24 7.86 18.07
C HIS A 381 -25.46 8.63 16.99
N ASP A 382 -24.57 9.57 17.36
CA ASP A 382 -23.63 10.17 16.41
C ASP A 382 -22.57 9.17 15.93
N ILE A 383 -22.18 9.27 14.66
CA ILE A 383 -21.06 8.50 14.11
C ILE A 383 -19.75 9.21 14.43
N THR A 384 -18.90 8.61 15.25
CA THR A 384 -17.69 9.25 15.81
C THR A 384 -16.40 8.86 15.10
N ASP A 385 -16.28 7.59 14.70
CA ASP A 385 -15.06 7.01 14.14
C ASP A 385 -15.41 6.09 12.97
N PHE A 386 -14.46 5.86 12.06
CA PHE A 386 -14.64 5.09 10.83
C PHE A 386 -13.36 4.34 10.47
N CYS A 387 -13.46 3.11 9.98
CA CYS A 387 -12.32 2.37 9.44
C CYS A 387 -12.73 1.46 8.28
N SER A 388 -11.86 1.33 7.28
CA SER A 388 -12.15 0.53 6.08
C SER A 388 -10.93 -0.20 5.54
N PHE A 389 -11.17 -1.34 4.90
CA PHE A 389 -10.15 -2.11 4.19
C PHE A 389 -10.74 -2.82 2.96
N TYR A 390 -9.94 -2.96 1.91
CA TYR A 390 -10.34 -3.65 0.69
C TYR A 390 -9.72 -5.05 0.56
N THR A 391 -10.36 -5.90 -0.24
CA THR A 391 -9.98 -7.30 -0.47
C THR A 391 -9.15 -7.41 -1.75
N LEU A 392 -7.86 -7.70 -1.63
CA LEU A 392 -6.99 -7.98 -2.77
C LEU A 392 -6.29 -9.33 -2.59
N PRO A 393 -6.85 -10.43 -3.13
CA PRO A 393 -6.22 -11.74 -3.01
C PRO A 393 -5.08 -11.90 -4.01
N SER A 394 -4.07 -12.68 -3.62
CA SER A 394 -2.96 -13.09 -4.49
C SER A 394 -3.05 -14.59 -4.81
N SER A 395 -2.79 -14.95 -6.07
CA SER A 395 -2.54 -16.33 -6.46
C SER A 395 -1.20 -16.78 -5.89
N ILE A 396 -1.17 -17.92 -5.22
CA ILE A 396 0.05 -18.55 -4.70
C ILE A 396 0.60 -19.47 -5.78
N LEU A 397 1.89 -19.32 -6.11
CA LEU A 397 2.54 -20.06 -7.19
C LEU A 397 3.39 -21.20 -6.62
N GLY A 398 3.25 -22.41 -7.18
CA GLY A 398 4.04 -23.59 -6.83
C GLY A 398 3.67 -24.33 -5.54
N ASN A 399 2.74 -23.81 -4.72
CA ASN A 399 2.27 -24.49 -3.51
C ASN A 399 1.18 -25.53 -3.82
N GLN A 400 1.24 -26.72 -3.18
CA GLN A 400 0.28 -27.82 -3.40
C GLN A 400 -0.96 -27.77 -2.49
N THR A 401 -0.90 -27.03 -1.38
CA THR A 401 -1.93 -27.00 -0.34
C THR A 401 -2.79 -25.74 -0.43
N TYR A 402 -2.20 -24.61 -0.81
CA TYR A 402 -2.85 -23.30 -0.81
C TYR A 402 -2.70 -22.64 -2.19
N SER A 403 -3.82 -22.28 -2.83
CA SER A 403 -3.85 -21.60 -4.14
C SER A 403 -4.04 -20.08 -4.04
N ILE A 404 -4.61 -19.59 -2.94
CA ILE A 404 -4.94 -18.17 -2.73
C ILE A 404 -4.48 -17.71 -1.34
N LEU A 405 -3.81 -16.55 -1.32
CA LEU A 405 -3.53 -15.72 -0.15
C LEU A 405 -4.60 -14.62 -0.10
N LYS A 406 -5.45 -14.58 0.94
CA LYS A 406 -6.49 -13.55 1.09
C LYS A 406 -5.92 -12.39 1.92
N ALA A 407 -5.58 -11.28 1.27
CA ALA A 407 -5.05 -10.10 1.93
C ALA A 407 -6.08 -8.96 2.02
N ALA A 408 -6.17 -8.35 3.20
CA ALA A 408 -6.87 -7.09 3.41
C ALA A 408 -5.89 -5.93 3.22
N TYR A 409 -6.33 -4.81 2.66
CA TYR A 409 -5.53 -3.60 2.49
C TYR A 409 -6.23 -2.44 3.18
N SER A 410 -5.56 -1.82 4.16
CA SER A 410 -6.06 -0.64 4.87
C SER A 410 -6.36 0.49 3.89
N TYR A 411 -7.57 1.04 3.98
CA TYR A 411 -8.05 2.09 3.08
C TYR A 411 -8.17 3.42 3.85
N TYR A 412 -9.37 3.99 4.00
CA TYR A 412 -9.57 5.21 4.79
C TYR A 412 -9.99 4.90 6.23
N ASN A 413 -9.32 5.54 7.19
CA ASN A 413 -9.58 5.40 8.63
C ASN A 413 -9.60 6.78 9.28
N VAL A 414 -10.60 7.04 10.13
CA VAL A 414 -10.82 8.30 10.84
C VAL A 414 -11.09 8.00 12.32
N SER A 415 -10.30 8.61 13.22
CA SER A 415 -10.46 8.45 14.67
C SER A 415 -10.62 9.83 15.32
N THR A 416 -11.68 10.03 16.09
CA THR A 416 -11.99 11.29 16.80
C THR A 416 -12.35 11.08 18.28
N LYS A 417 -12.91 9.91 18.65
CA LYS A 417 -13.25 9.53 20.03
C LYS A 417 -12.56 8.22 20.41
N THR A 418 -12.58 7.24 19.53
CA THR A 418 -11.86 5.97 19.70
C THR A 418 -10.40 6.17 19.33
N PRO A 419 -9.41 5.89 20.21
CA PRO A 419 -8.00 6.01 19.84
C PRO A 419 -7.67 5.13 18.61
N LEU A 420 -6.98 5.69 17.61
CA LEU A 420 -6.68 5.01 16.35
C LEU A 420 -6.05 3.61 16.54
N LEU A 421 -5.22 3.43 17.57
CA LEU A 421 -4.64 2.14 17.94
C LEU A 421 -5.72 1.07 18.26
N GLN A 422 -6.78 1.46 18.98
CA GLN A 422 -7.89 0.57 19.33
C GLN A 422 -8.81 0.34 18.12
N LEU A 423 -9.14 1.40 17.38
CA LEU A 423 -9.95 1.31 16.17
C LEU A 423 -9.35 0.34 15.14
N MET A 424 -8.03 0.45 14.90
CA MET A 424 -7.32 -0.45 13.98
C MET A 424 -7.09 -1.85 14.55
N ASN A 425 -7.03 -2.02 15.88
CA ASN A 425 -7.07 -3.35 16.48
C ASN A 425 -8.41 -4.05 16.23
N ASP A 426 -9.53 -3.32 16.33
CA ASP A 426 -10.87 -3.85 16.05
C ASP A 426 -11.05 -4.16 14.54
N ALA A 427 -10.51 -3.33 13.65
CA ALA A 427 -10.41 -3.63 12.21
C ALA A 427 -9.62 -4.93 11.93
N LEU A 428 -8.50 -5.16 12.62
CA LEU A 428 -7.73 -6.41 12.51
C LEU A 428 -8.53 -7.62 13.03
N ILE A 429 -9.36 -7.45 14.06
CA ILE A 429 -10.21 -8.54 14.59
C ILE A 429 -11.27 -8.94 13.56
N VAL A 430 -12.02 -7.99 12.98
CA VAL A 430 -13.03 -8.33 11.97
C VAL A 430 -12.40 -8.88 10.68
N ALA A 431 -11.22 -8.41 10.27
CA ALA A 431 -10.48 -9.03 9.18
C ALA A 431 -10.09 -10.49 9.50
N LYS A 432 -9.63 -10.79 10.72
CA LYS A 432 -9.38 -12.19 11.16
C LYS A 432 -10.67 -13.03 11.19
N GLN A 433 -11.80 -12.44 11.59
CA GLN A 433 -13.10 -13.13 11.55
C GLN A 433 -13.60 -13.43 10.13
N LYS A 434 -13.14 -12.66 9.12
CA LYS A 434 -13.46 -12.86 7.69
C LYS A 434 -12.40 -13.67 6.92
N ASP A 435 -11.65 -14.52 7.62
CA ASP A 435 -10.63 -15.43 7.08
C ASP A 435 -9.53 -14.77 6.22
N PHE A 436 -9.18 -13.51 6.51
CA PHE A 436 -8.00 -12.89 5.91
C PHE A 436 -6.71 -13.46 6.53
N ASP A 437 -5.70 -13.68 5.70
CA ASP A 437 -4.41 -14.26 6.10
C ASP A 437 -3.40 -13.21 6.57
N VAL A 438 -3.50 -12.00 6.00
CA VAL A 438 -2.63 -10.85 6.26
C VAL A 438 -3.43 -9.57 6.09
N PHE A 439 -3.11 -8.56 6.91
CA PHE A 439 -3.60 -7.20 6.77
C PHE A 439 -2.42 -6.31 6.37
N ASN A 440 -2.55 -5.62 5.24
CA ASN A 440 -1.55 -4.76 4.65
C ASN A 440 -1.90 -3.29 4.91
N ALA A 441 -0.89 -2.45 5.07
CA ALA A 441 -1.05 -1.01 5.16
C ALA A 441 0.13 -0.29 4.50
N LEU A 442 -0.09 0.94 4.05
CA LEU A 442 0.98 1.91 3.79
C LEU A 442 1.15 2.80 5.04
N ASP A 443 2.32 3.43 5.18
CA ASP A 443 2.60 4.46 6.19
C ASP A 443 2.04 5.85 5.86
N VAL A 444 1.04 5.92 4.96
CA VAL A 444 0.26 7.13 4.66
C VAL A 444 -0.50 7.67 5.88
N MET A 445 -0.92 8.93 5.80
CA MET A 445 -1.79 9.58 6.80
C MET A 445 -1.20 9.46 8.23
N GLN A 446 -1.96 8.89 9.16
CA GLN A 446 -1.56 8.76 10.56
C GLN A 446 -1.13 7.32 10.91
N ASN A 447 -0.95 6.46 9.89
CA ASN A 447 -0.85 5.01 10.09
C ASN A 447 0.37 4.60 10.93
N GLU A 448 1.52 5.27 10.80
CA GLU A 448 2.74 4.91 11.55
C GLU A 448 2.50 4.81 13.08
N SER A 449 1.58 5.62 13.62
CA SER A 449 1.20 5.60 15.04
C SER A 449 0.71 4.25 15.57
N PHE A 450 0.12 3.39 14.73
CA PHE A 450 -0.37 2.07 15.14
C PHE A 450 0.48 0.90 14.64
N LEU A 451 1.28 1.06 13.58
CA LEU A 451 1.92 -0.06 12.88
C LEU A 451 2.80 -0.92 13.80
N LYS A 452 3.71 -0.30 14.56
CA LYS A 452 4.66 -1.02 15.43
C LYS A 452 3.94 -1.69 16.61
N GLU A 453 3.04 -0.98 17.27
CA GLU A 453 2.27 -1.47 18.44
C GLU A 453 1.32 -2.63 18.07
N LEU A 454 0.63 -2.53 16.94
CA LEU A 454 -0.22 -3.60 16.42
C LEU A 454 0.57 -4.74 15.77
N LYS A 455 1.92 -4.66 15.74
CA LYS A 455 2.85 -5.70 15.25
C LYS A 455 2.80 -5.91 13.73
N PHE A 456 2.62 -4.82 12.98
CA PHE A 456 2.97 -4.82 11.56
C PHE A 456 4.51 -4.85 11.42
N GLY A 457 5.03 -5.70 10.54
CA GLY A 457 6.41 -5.63 10.08
C GLY A 457 6.50 -4.82 8.78
N PRO A 458 7.60 -4.07 8.54
CA PRO A 458 7.82 -3.46 7.24
C PRO A 458 8.06 -4.56 6.19
N GLY A 459 7.49 -4.37 5.01
CA GLY A 459 7.78 -5.18 3.83
C GLY A 459 9.06 -4.73 3.11
N ASP A 460 9.29 -5.31 1.93
CA ASP A 460 10.31 -4.91 0.97
C ASP A 460 9.79 -3.85 -0.02
N GLY A 461 8.55 -3.99 -0.48
CA GLY A 461 7.92 -3.09 -1.44
C GLY A 461 7.69 -1.67 -0.94
N GLN A 462 7.95 -0.69 -1.80
CA GLN A 462 7.56 0.71 -1.63
C GLN A 462 6.56 1.12 -2.72
N LEU A 463 5.74 2.13 -2.43
CA LEU A 463 4.81 2.74 -3.37
C LEU A 463 5.15 4.22 -3.55
N HIS A 464 5.64 4.58 -4.74
CA HIS A 464 5.95 5.95 -5.11
C HIS A 464 4.70 6.59 -5.72
N TYR A 465 4.30 7.77 -5.24
CA TYR A 465 3.13 8.52 -5.71
C TYR A 465 3.56 9.64 -6.66
N TYR A 466 2.77 9.88 -7.71
CA TYR A 466 3.07 10.85 -8.77
C TYR A 466 1.83 11.66 -9.15
N LEU A 467 2.07 12.89 -9.60
CA LEU A 467 1.08 13.70 -10.31
C LEU A 467 1.59 13.99 -11.73
N TYR A 468 0.76 13.72 -12.73
CA TYR A 468 0.95 14.15 -14.12
C TYR A 468 0.44 15.58 -14.28
N ASN A 469 1.21 16.41 -14.98
CA ASN A 469 0.98 17.83 -15.22
C ASN A 469 0.66 18.64 -13.96
N TYR A 470 1.31 18.32 -12.84
CA TYR A 470 1.26 19.12 -11.62
C TYR A 470 2.61 19.03 -10.90
N ARG A 471 3.24 20.18 -10.65
CA ARG A 471 4.46 20.29 -9.86
C ARG A 471 4.08 20.50 -8.40
N MET A 472 4.68 19.72 -7.50
CA MET A 472 4.78 20.03 -6.07
C MET A 472 6.09 20.78 -5.82
N ARG A 473 6.10 21.80 -4.95
CA ARG A 473 7.32 22.53 -4.58
C ARG A 473 8.25 21.69 -3.70
N ASN A 474 7.66 20.91 -2.78
CA ASN A 474 8.38 20.03 -1.85
C ASN A 474 7.92 18.59 -2.06
N VAL A 475 8.83 17.63 -1.83
CA VAL A 475 8.46 16.22 -1.62
C VAL A 475 7.78 16.13 -0.25
N LEU A 476 6.64 15.45 -0.19
CA LEU A 476 5.82 15.31 1.02
C LEU A 476 6.31 14.15 1.89
N LYS A 477 6.17 14.27 3.21
CA LYS A 477 6.22 13.12 4.13
C LYS A 477 5.02 12.20 3.86
N PRO A 478 5.10 10.87 4.07
CA PRO A 478 3.95 9.97 3.92
C PRO A 478 2.71 10.40 4.72
N SER A 479 2.93 11.02 5.87
CA SER A 479 1.87 11.55 6.75
C SER A 479 1.22 12.85 6.27
N GLU A 480 1.75 13.51 5.23
CA GLU A 480 1.11 14.63 4.53
C GLU A 480 0.26 14.15 3.34
N LEU A 481 0.27 12.85 3.02
CA LEU A 481 -0.54 12.24 1.96
C LEU A 481 -1.78 11.56 2.55
N GLY A 482 -2.95 12.00 2.09
CA GLY A 482 -4.28 11.45 2.40
C GLY A 482 -4.93 10.72 1.22
N LEU A 483 -4.14 10.12 0.32
CA LEU A 483 -4.61 9.49 -0.91
C LEU A 483 -4.16 8.02 -0.97
N VAL A 484 -5.12 7.10 -1.09
CA VAL A 484 -4.88 5.67 -1.30
C VAL A 484 -5.37 5.27 -2.69
N LEU A 485 -4.46 4.73 -3.52
CA LEU A 485 -4.80 4.15 -4.83
C LEU A 485 -4.86 2.62 -4.73
N LEU A 486 -5.69 1.98 -5.56
CA LEU A 486 -6.14 0.58 -5.41
C LEU A 486 -5.16 -0.51 -5.92
#